data_AF-A0A6F8Y460-F1
#
_entry.id   AF-A0A6F8Y460-F1
#
_cell.length_a   1.000
_cell.length_b   1.000
_cell.length_c   1.000
_cell.angle_alpha   90.00
_cell.angle_beta   90.00
_cell.angle_gamma   90.00
#
_symmetry.space_group_name_H-M   'P 1'
#
loop_
_entity.id
_entity.type
_entity.pdbx_description
1 polymer ?
#
loop_
_entity_poly.entity_id
_entity_poly.type
_entity_poly.pdbx_seq_one_letter_code
_entity_poly.pdbx_strand_id
1 'polypeptide(L)'
;MRVARVRLLQNAAASLCILLVLVAIAVGLPAIDRSLPAEQAVPPHEPYEVGAGVTVVPPAGAALDVTRTRPTARQGTALFVLGRVRYVIVVAPFDGELEGAVDRLRRKVINADGQLDAGLPALTGTGLVGHEGAYTTPDRAGRYAVFLAPDVSIEVTVSGTETELAETEQVIEASIATITYQERL
;
A
#
# COMPACT_ATOMS: atom_id res chain seq x y z
N MET A 1 -35.94 29.12 44.94
CA MET A 1 -36.07 28.61 43.54
C MET A 1 -35.18 29.32 42.50
N ARG A 2 -34.85 30.63 42.59
CA ARG A 2 -33.98 31.33 41.60
C ARG A 2 -32.56 30.76 41.49
N VAL A 3 -31.91 30.43 42.62
CA VAL A 3 -30.52 29.91 42.64
C VAL A 3 -30.39 28.56 41.91
N ALA A 4 -31.41 27.70 41.99
CA ALA A 4 -31.44 26.42 41.29
C ALA A 4 -31.53 26.58 39.76
N ARG A 5 -32.30 27.57 39.28
CA ARG A 5 -32.42 27.87 37.84
C ARG A 5 -31.12 28.40 37.23
N VAL A 6 -30.38 29.23 37.97
CA VAL A 6 -29.08 29.78 37.48
C VAL A 6 -28.05 28.66 37.30
N ARG A 7 -27.95 27.72 38.26
CA ARG A 7 -27.03 26.58 38.14
C ARG A 7 -27.42 25.63 37.00
N LEU A 8 -28.72 25.38 36.80
CA LEU A 8 -29.22 24.59 35.68
C LEU A 8 -28.86 25.19 34.32
N LEU A 9 -29.03 26.51 34.15
CA LEU A 9 -28.68 27.20 32.90
C LEU A 9 -27.17 27.19 32.65
N GLN A 10 -26.35 27.37 33.67
CA GLN A 10 -24.89 27.28 33.56
C GLN A 10 -24.44 25.88 33.15
N ASN A 11 -24.99 24.84 33.78
CA ASN A 11 -24.69 23.46 33.42
C ASN A 11 -25.14 23.15 31.98
N ALA A 12 -26.33 23.59 31.59
CA ALA A 12 -26.82 23.41 30.22
C ALA A 12 -25.94 24.11 29.18
N ALA A 13 -25.49 25.34 29.45
CA ALA A 13 -24.57 26.07 28.58
C ALA A 13 -23.19 25.39 28.50
N ALA A 14 -22.66 24.91 29.63
CA ALA A 14 -21.40 24.16 29.66
C ALA A 14 -21.50 22.85 28.87
N SER A 15 -22.57 22.08 29.08
CA SER A 15 -22.83 20.84 28.33
C SER A 15 -23.02 21.10 26.84
N LEU A 16 -23.72 22.18 26.46
CA LEU A 16 -23.90 22.57 25.06
C LEU A 16 -22.56 22.95 24.42
N CYS A 17 -21.69 23.66 25.14
CA CYS A 17 -20.36 24.01 24.66
C CYS A 17 -19.52 22.74 24.39
N ILE A 18 -19.50 21.80 25.34
CA ILE A 18 -18.81 20.51 25.16
C ILE A 18 -19.39 19.74 23.97
N LEU A 19 -20.72 19.69 23.85
CA LEU A 19 -21.40 19.03 22.74
C LEU A 19 -21.00 19.66 21.40
N LEU A 20 -20.96 20.99 21.29
CA LEU A 20 -20.55 21.70 20.08
C LEU A 20 -19.09 21.40 19.72
N VAL A 21 -18.18 21.34 20.69
CA VAL A 21 -16.79 20.94 20.45
C VAL A 21 -16.71 19.50 19.94
N LEU A 22 -17.44 18.57 20.54
CA LEU A 22 -17.49 17.18 20.09
C LEU A 22 -18.06 17.05 18.67
N VAL A 23 -19.13 17.78 18.35
CA VAL A 23 -19.70 17.83 17.00
C VAL A 23 -18.70 18.42 16.01
N ALA A 24 -18.01 19.51 16.38
CA ALA A 24 -16.99 20.13 15.55
C ALA A 24 -15.81 19.18 15.26
N ILE A 25 -15.36 18.41 16.25
CA ILE A 25 -14.30 17.41 16.05
C ILE A 25 -14.82 16.24 15.19
N ALA A 26 -16.00 15.70 15.51
CA ALA A 26 -16.57 14.53 14.83
C ALA A 26 -16.93 14.80 13.37
N VAL A 27 -17.29 16.04 13.01
CA VAL A 27 -17.61 16.43 11.62
C VAL A 27 -16.43 17.10 10.93
N GLY A 28 -15.67 17.92 11.65
CA GLY A 28 -14.55 18.69 11.11
C GLY A 28 -13.38 17.81 10.69
N LEU A 29 -12.99 16.83 11.51
CA LEU A 29 -11.87 15.94 11.15
C LEU A 29 -12.16 15.12 9.87
N PRO A 30 -13.31 14.44 9.72
CA PRO A 30 -13.63 13.74 8.47
C PRO A 30 -13.75 14.67 7.25
N ALA A 31 -14.22 15.91 7.44
CA ALA A 31 -14.31 16.88 6.35
C ALA A 31 -12.92 17.31 5.86
N ILE A 32 -11.99 17.54 6.80
CA ILE A 32 -10.59 17.85 6.48
C ILE A 32 -9.92 16.65 5.81
N ASP A 33 -10.11 15.44 6.34
CA ASP A 33 -9.54 14.20 5.79
C ASP A 33 -9.98 13.98 4.33
N ARG A 34 -11.26 14.21 4.01
CA ARG A 34 -11.78 14.12 2.62
C ARG A 34 -11.27 15.21 1.68
N SER A 35 -10.74 16.30 2.20
CA SER A 35 -10.21 17.41 1.39
C SER A 35 -8.76 17.21 0.97
N LEU A 36 -8.05 16.25 1.59
CA LEU A 36 -6.69 15.90 1.23
C LEU A 36 -6.70 14.98 0.00
N PRO A 37 -5.88 15.26 -1.03
CA PRO A 37 -5.75 14.35 -2.16
C PRO A 37 -5.25 12.98 -1.67
N ALA A 38 -6.09 11.95 -1.82
CA ALA A 38 -5.68 10.57 -1.55
C ALA A 38 -4.67 10.06 -2.58
N GLU A 39 -4.65 10.69 -3.75
CA GLU A 39 -3.78 10.36 -4.87
C GLU A 39 -2.86 11.54 -5.21
N GLN A 40 -1.58 11.23 -5.39
CA GLN A 40 -0.57 12.19 -5.81
C GLN A 40 0.08 11.70 -7.11
N ALA A 41 0.13 12.55 -8.13
CA ALA A 41 0.86 12.22 -9.35
C ALA A 41 2.36 12.02 -9.02
N VAL A 42 2.95 10.94 -9.56
CA VAL A 42 4.38 10.67 -9.40
C VAL A 42 5.09 11.01 -10.70
N PRO A 43 6.28 11.67 -10.65
CA PRO A 43 7.06 11.90 -11.85
C PRO A 43 7.36 10.57 -12.56
N PRO A 44 7.07 10.45 -13.86
CA PRO A 44 7.45 9.27 -14.60
C PRO A 44 8.98 9.21 -14.70
N HIS A 45 9.54 8.00 -14.68
CA HIS A 45 10.98 7.73 -14.87
C HIS A 45 11.91 8.14 -13.72
N GLU A 46 11.39 8.70 -12.63
CA GLU A 46 12.18 8.93 -11.42
C GLU A 46 12.06 7.74 -10.46
N PRO A 47 13.17 7.23 -9.90
CA PRO A 47 13.11 6.21 -8.86
C PRO A 47 12.35 6.70 -7.63
N TYR A 48 11.35 5.94 -7.22
CA TYR A 48 10.57 6.14 -6.01
C TYR A 48 11.11 5.24 -4.89
N GLU A 49 11.38 5.81 -3.71
CA GLU A 49 11.80 5.05 -2.54
C GLU A 49 10.60 4.36 -1.89
N VAL A 50 10.55 3.03 -1.96
CA VAL A 50 9.51 2.22 -1.31
C VAL A 50 9.78 2.07 0.19
N GLY A 51 11.07 1.95 0.56
CA GLY A 51 11.55 1.82 1.94
C GLY A 51 12.69 0.81 2.04
N ALA A 52 13.43 0.83 3.16
CA ALA A 52 14.54 -0.10 3.43
C ALA A 52 15.59 -0.23 2.31
N GLY A 53 15.93 0.87 1.63
CA GLY A 53 16.89 0.86 0.53
C GLY A 53 16.33 0.31 -0.79
N VAL A 54 15.06 -0.07 -0.84
CA VAL A 54 14.38 -0.52 -2.06
C VAL A 54 13.81 0.68 -2.81
N THR A 55 14.09 0.73 -4.11
CA THR A 55 13.54 1.73 -5.03
C THR A 55 12.89 1.06 -6.24
N VAL A 56 11.93 1.75 -6.86
CA VAL A 56 11.26 1.31 -8.08
C VAL A 56 10.98 2.53 -8.96
N VAL A 57 11.08 2.40 -10.28
CA VAL A 57 10.55 3.42 -11.18
C VAL A 57 9.04 3.18 -11.34
N PRO A 58 8.17 4.13 -10.96
CA PRO A 58 6.74 3.97 -11.06
C PRO A 58 6.29 3.73 -12.50
N PRO A 59 5.22 2.94 -12.71
CA PRO A 59 4.68 2.75 -14.05
C PRO A 59 4.14 4.08 -14.60
N ALA A 60 4.31 4.31 -15.91
CA ALA A 60 3.89 5.56 -16.54
C ALA A 60 2.37 5.79 -16.38
N GLY A 61 1.98 7.00 -15.98
CA GLY A 61 0.57 7.35 -15.74
C GLY A 61 0.00 6.88 -14.40
N ALA A 62 0.82 6.29 -13.52
CA ALA A 62 0.40 5.92 -12.19
C ALA A 62 0.28 7.13 -11.25
N ALA A 63 -0.72 7.07 -10.37
CA ALA A 63 -0.80 7.93 -9.19
C ALA A 63 -0.40 7.15 -7.93
N LEU A 64 0.19 7.82 -6.95
CA LEU A 64 0.51 7.23 -5.65
C LEU A 64 -0.66 7.43 -4.69
N ASP A 65 -1.15 6.35 -4.09
CA ASP A 65 -2.07 6.43 -2.95
C ASP A 65 -1.27 6.78 -1.69
N VAL A 66 -1.32 8.04 -1.28
CA VAL A 66 -0.56 8.56 -0.14
C VAL A 66 -1.10 8.07 1.20
N THR A 67 -2.34 7.57 1.25
CA THR A 67 -2.97 7.07 2.47
C THR A 67 -2.46 5.67 2.84
N ARG A 68 -2.07 4.90 1.83
CA ARG A 68 -1.55 3.53 1.95
C ARG A 68 -0.03 3.44 1.79
N THR A 69 0.59 4.45 1.18
CA THR A 69 2.04 4.51 1.00
C THR A 69 2.73 5.01 2.27
N ARG A 70 3.68 4.21 2.78
CA ARG A 70 4.38 4.44 4.05
C ARG A 70 5.84 3.98 3.93
N PRO A 71 6.72 4.76 3.28
CA PRO A 71 8.14 4.46 3.26
C PRO A 71 8.75 4.71 4.65
N THR A 72 9.56 3.78 5.14
CA THR A 72 10.36 3.96 6.35
C THR A 72 11.78 3.44 6.12
N ALA A 73 12.69 3.77 7.04
CA ALA A 73 14.10 3.37 6.93
C ALA A 73 14.31 1.84 6.96
N ARG A 74 13.39 1.05 7.53
CA ARG A 74 13.56 -0.41 7.72
C ARG A 74 12.51 -1.27 7.02
N GLN A 75 11.43 -0.68 6.55
CA GLN A 75 10.32 -1.34 5.85
C GLN A 75 9.55 -0.31 5.05
N GLY A 76 8.64 -0.73 4.19
CA GLY A 76 7.72 0.21 3.58
C GLY A 76 6.65 -0.42 2.71
N THR A 77 5.67 0.40 2.37
CA THR A 77 4.64 0.06 1.41
C THR A 77 4.53 1.19 0.41
N ALA A 78 4.50 0.88 -0.88
CA ALA A 78 4.10 1.82 -1.93
C ALA A 78 2.87 1.26 -2.63
N LEU A 79 1.84 2.09 -2.82
CA LEU A 79 0.66 1.74 -3.62
C LEU A 79 0.54 2.72 -4.79
N PHE A 80 0.76 2.20 -5.98
CA PHE A 80 0.51 2.87 -7.24
C PHE A 80 -0.86 2.46 -7.79
N VAL A 81 -1.59 3.43 -8.33
CA VAL A 81 -2.91 3.26 -8.92
C VAL A 81 -2.83 3.61 -10.40
N LEU A 82 -3.18 2.65 -11.26
CA LEU A 82 -3.29 2.81 -12.71
C LEU A 82 -4.75 2.58 -13.12
N GLY A 83 -5.51 3.67 -13.17
CA GLY A 83 -6.97 3.59 -13.34
C GLY A 83 -7.60 2.84 -12.17
N ARG A 84 -7.99 1.58 -12.38
CA ARG A 84 -8.57 0.69 -11.35
C ARG A 84 -7.62 -0.42 -10.90
N VAL A 85 -6.46 -0.54 -11.55
CA VAL A 85 -5.41 -1.49 -11.17
C VAL A 85 -4.65 -0.94 -9.98
N ARG A 86 -4.49 -1.79 -8.96
CA ARG A 86 -3.70 -1.49 -7.76
C ARG A 86 -2.40 -2.26 -7.85
N TYR A 87 -1.29 -1.53 -7.89
CA TYR A 87 0.07 -2.07 -7.89
C TYR A 87 0.73 -1.75 -6.55
N VAL A 88 0.86 -2.76 -5.70
CA VAL A 88 1.38 -2.65 -4.34
C VAL A 88 2.74 -3.29 -4.26
N ILE A 89 3.67 -2.58 -3.61
CA ILE A 89 4.98 -3.12 -3.24
C ILE A 89 5.09 -3.02 -1.72
N VAL A 90 5.40 -4.12 -1.05
CA VAL A 90 5.67 -4.20 0.38
C VAL A 90 7.09 -4.67 0.59
N VAL A 91 7.84 -3.92 1.37
CA VAL A 91 9.21 -4.23 1.76
C VAL A 91 9.22 -4.43 3.26
N ALA A 92 9.75 -5.55 3.72
CA ALA A 92 9.84 -5.87 5.14
C ALA A 92 11.15 -6.59 5.46
N PRO A 93 11.70 -6.41 6.68
CA PRO A 93 12.82 -7.19 7.16
C PRO A 93 12.53 -8.69 7.05
N PHE A 94 13.50 -9.42 6.54
CA PHE A 94 13.40 -10.85 6.33
C PHE A 94 14.80 -11.47 6.26
N ASP A 95 15.03 -12.50 7.06
CA ASP A 95 16.30 -13.20 7.24
C ASP A 95 16.24 -14.66 6.74
N GLY A 96 15.13 -15.04 6.11
CA GLY A 96 14.91 -16.38 5.57
C GLY A 96 15.25 -16.51 4.08
N GLU A 97 14.91 -17.67 3.54
CA GLU A 97 15.07 -17.97 2.11
C GLU A 97 13.84 -17.56 1.28
N LEU A 98 14.03 -17.49 -0.03
CA LEU A 98 13.01 -17.06 -1.00
C LEU A 98 11.70 -17.86 -0.88
N GLU A 99 11.79 -19.18 -0.70
CA GLU A 99 10.64 -20.05 -0.47
C GLU A 99 9.85 -19.64 0.79
N GLY A 100 10.56 -19.25 1.86
CA GLY A 100 9.94 -18.75 3.09
C GLY A 100 9.20 -17.42 2.89
N ALA A 101 9.73 -16.54 2.02
CA ALA A 101 9.07 -15.29 1.65
C ALA A 101 7.81 -15.55 0.79
N VAL A 102 7.89 -16.47 -0.18
CA VAL A 102 6.74 -16.91 -0.98
C VAL A 102 5.66 -17.53 -0.10
N ASP A 103 6.03 -18.38 0.86
CA ASP A 103 5.11 -18.98 1.82
C ASP A 103 4.43 -17.94 2.72
N ARG A 104 5.16 -16.89 3.10
CA ARG A 104 4.58 -15.77 3.84
C ARG A 104 3.51 -15.05 3.02
N LEU A 105 3.78 -14.76 1.75
CA LEU A 105 2.80 -14.17 0.84
C LEU A 105 1.60 -15.11 0.64
N ARG A 106 1.85 -16.41 0.42
CA ARG A 106 0.82 -17.43 0.26
C ARG A 106 -0.13 -17.45 1.46
N ARG A 107 0.39 -17.47 2.70
CA ARG A 107 -0.44 -17.40 3.91
C ARG A 107 -1.29 -16.13 3.95
N LYS A 108 -0.73 -14.98 3.55
CA LYS A 108 -1.44 -13.70 3.51
C LYS A 108 -2.61 -13.71 2.52
N VAL A 109 -2.43 -14.31 1.35
CA VAL A 109 -3.52 -14.44 0.36
C VAL A 109 -4.55 -15.48 0.79
N ILE A 110 -4.13 -16.62 1.34
CA ILE A 110 -5.05 -17.63 1.90
C ILE A 110 -5.90 -17.05 3.02
N ASN A 111 -5.31 -16.23 3.91
CA ASN A 111 -6.06 -15.55 4.97
C ASN A 111 -7.07 -14.52 4.44
N ALA A 112 -6.98 -14.15 3.16
CA ALA A 112 -7.95 -13.30 2.47
C ALA A 112 -8.88 -14.13 1.55
N ASP A 113 -9.04 -15.42 1.86
CA ASP A 113 -9.84 -16.41 1.11
C ASP A 113 -9.38 -16.58 -0.35
N GLY A 114 -8.09 -16.34 -0.63
CA GLY A 114 -7.50 -16.46 -1.95
C GLY A 114 -6.62 -17.69 -2.16
N GLN A 115 -6.20 -17.88 -3.40
CA GLN A 115 -5.30 -18.94 -3.85
C GLN A 115 -4.15 -18.35 -4.68
N LEU A 116 -2.93 -18.82 -4.41
CA LEU A 116 -1.74 -18.53 -5.22
C LEU A 116 -1.48 -19.70 -6.18
N ASP A 117 -1.22 -19.38 -7.44
CA ASP A 117 -0.72 -20.36 -8.40
C ASP A 117 0.76 -20.67 -8.14
N ALA A 118 1.22 -21.80 -8.69
CA ALA A 118 2.63 -22.15 -8.67
C ALA A 118 3.44 -21.06 -9.37
N GLY A 119 4.36 -20.44 -8.63
CA GLY A 119 5.19 -19.37 -9.16
C GLY A 119 6.29 -19.90 -10.08
N LEU A 120 6.68 -19.09 -11.06
CA LEU A 120 7.84 -19.30 -11.92
C LEU A 120 9.02 -18.47 -11.42
N PRO A 121 10.28 -18.92 -11.63
CA PRO A 121 11.44 -18.11 -11.31
C PRO A 121 11.42 -16.76 -12.05
N ALA A 122 11.79 -15.69 -11.34
CA ALA A 122 11.82 -14.33 -11.84
C ALA A 122 13.14 -13.63 -11.48
N LEU A 123 13.51 -12.62 -12.27
CA LEU A 123 14.69 -11.79 -12.07
C LEU A 123 14.34 -10.33 -12.34
N THR A 124 14.72 -9.42 -11.45
CA THR A 124 14.68 -7.99 -11.77
C THR A 124 15.80 -7.64 -12.74
N GLY A 125 15.72 -6.47 -13.39
CA GLY A 125 16.78 -5.94 -14.26
C GLY A 125 18.10 -5.69 -13.52
N THR A 126 18.08 -5.62 -12.18
CA THR A 126 19.28 -5.52 -11.33
C THR A 126 19.78 -6.85 -10.79
N GLY A 127 19.12 -7.96 -11.13
CA GLY A 127 19.55 -9.30 -10.74
C GLY A 127 19.01 -9.78 -9.38
N LEU A 128 17.97 -9.15 -8.82
CA LEU A 128 17.29 -9.71 -7.64
C LEU A 128 16.53 -10.97 -8.07
N VAL A 129 16.78 -12.08 -7.37
CA VAL A 129 16.14 -13.37 -7.65
C VAL A 129 14.79 -13.42 -6.94
N GLY A 130 13.79 -13.96 -7.63
CA GLY A 130 12.43 -14.03 -7.13
C GLY A 130 11.58 -15.14 -7.73
N HIS A 131 10.31 -15.14 -7.36
CA HIS A 131 9.23 -15.91 -8.00
C HIS A 131 8.10 -14.98 -8.38
N GLU A 132 7.44 -15.27 -9.49
CA GLU A 132 6.22 -14.57 -9.91
C GLU A 132 5.12 -15.53 -10.32
N GLY A 133 3.88 -15.09 -10.24
CA GLY A 133 2.75 -15.91 -10.65
C GLY A 133 1.43 -15.16 -10.57
N ALA A 134 0.33 -15.89 -10.74
CA ALA A 134 -1.01 -15.37 -10.57
C ALA A 134 -1.60 -15.76 -9.21
N TYR A 135 -2.58 -14.99 -8.76
CA TYR A 135 -3.40 -15.34 -7.62
C TYR A 135 -4.84 -14.94 -7.87
N THR A 136 -5.76 -15.57 -7.14
CA THR A 136 -7.19 -15.25 -7.15
C THR A 136 -7.67 -15.05 -5.73
N THR A 137 -8.65 -14.17 -5.56
CA THR A 137 -9.46 -13.98 -4.35
C THR A 137 -10.94 -13.94 -4.76
N PRO A 138 -11.91 -14.02 -3.84
CA PRO A 138 -13.32 -14.09 -4.20
C PRO A 138 -13.79 -12.89 -5.06
N ASP A 139 -13.18 -11.72 -4.85
CA ASP A 139 -13.56 -10.47 -5.52
C ASP A 139 -12.61 -10.06 -6.66
N ARG A 140 -11.41 -10.67 -6.79
CA ARG A 140 -10.35 -10.17 -7.68
C ARG A 140 -9.44 -11.28 -8.18
N ALA A 141 -8.88 -11.07 -9.37
CA ALA A 141 -7.67 -11.76 -9.83
C ALA A 141 -6.47 -10.83 -9.68
N GLY A 142 -5.27 -11.39 -9.70
CA GLY A 142 -4.05 -10.61 -9.62
C GLY A 142 -2.80 -11.36 -10.00
N ARG A 143 -1.71 -10.62 -10.10
CA ARG A 143 -0.35 -11.14 -10.24
C ARG A 143 0.46 -10.83 -8.99
N TYR A 144 1.40 -11.70 -8.68
CA TYR A 144 2.35 -11.45 -7.61
C TYR A 144 3.78 -11.65 -8.12
N ALA A 145 4.71 -10.97 -7.48
CA ALA A 145 6.12 -11.31 -7.54
C ALA A 145 6.72 -11.17 -6.14
N VAL A 146 7.68 -12.01 -5.79
CA VAL A 146 8.42 -11.96 -4.53
C VAL A 146 9.89 -12.00 -4.87
N PHE A 147 10.65 -10.99 -4.43
CA PHE A 147 12.09 -10.93 -4.60
C PHE A 147 12.79 -10.93 -3.25
N LEU A 148 13.99 -11.46 -3.21
CA LEU A 148 14.82 -11.50 -2.01
C LEU A 148 16.06 -10.62 -2.19
N ALA A 149 16.29 -9.75 -1.21
CA ALA A 149 17.55 -9.04 -0.99
C ALA A 149 18.16 -9.53 0.34
N PRO A 150 19.43 -9.18 0.67
CA PRO A 150 20.15 -9.78 1.82
C PRO A 150 19.44 -9.71 3.17
N ASP A 151 18.68 -8.65 3.45
CA ASP A 151 18.02 -8.41 4.75
C ASP A 151 16.52 -8.08 4.64
N VAL A 152 15.95 -8.10 3.43
CA VAL A 152 14.54 -7.76 3.18
C VAL A 152 13.90 -8.65 2.14
N SER A 153 12.60 -8.90 2.34
CA SER A 153 11.71 -9.46 1.32
C SER A 153 10.94 -8.34 0.63
N ILE A 154 10.83 -8.43 -0.69
CA ILE A 154 10.06 -7.49 -1.52
C ILE A 154 8.88 -8.24 -2.10
N GLU A 155 7.67 -7.97 -1.58
CA GLU A 155 6.42 -8.54 -2.06
C GLU A 155 5.76 -7.53 -3.02
N VAL A 156 5.49 -7.96 -4.23
CA VAL A 156 4.74 -7.23 -5.24
C VAL A 156 3.39 -7.90 -5.45
N THR A 157 2.30 -7.12 -5.39
CA THR A 157 0.97 -7.59 -5.79
C THR A 157 0.29 -6.59 -6.71
N VAL A 158 -0.33 -7.11 -7.76
CA VAL A 158 -1.08 -6.36 -8.76
C VAL A 158 -2.49 -6.92 -8.77
N SER A 159 -3.50 -6.07 -8.62
CA SER A 159 -4.90 -6.51 -8.61
C SER A 159 -5.79 -5.61 -9.46
N GLY A 160 -6.73 -6.23 -10.17
CA GLY A 160 -7.66 -5.59 -11.09
C GLY A 160 -8.63 -6.62 -11.67
N THR A 161 -9.46 -6.20 -12.62
CA THR A 161 -10.15 -7.14 -13.50
C THR A 161 -9.18 -7.74 -14.51
N GLU A 162 -9.51 -8.89 -15.11
CA GLU A 162 -8.67 -9.55 -16.11
C GLU A 162 -8.32 -8.63 -17.29
N THR A 163 -9.30 -7.86 -17.79
CA THR A 163 -9.08 -6.89 -18.87
C THR A 163 -8.12 -5.77 -18.45
N GLU A 164 -8.33 -5.18 -17.27
CA GLU A 164 -7.48 -4.10 -16.76
C GLU A 164 -6.03 -4.58 -16.51
N LEU A 165 -5.86 -5.83 -16.05
CA LEU A 165 -4.54 -6.44 -15.87
C LEU A 165 -3.84 -6.66 -17.21
N ALA A 166 -4.53 -7.18 -18.23
CA ALA A 166 -3.97 -7.36 -19.56
C ALA A 166 -3.56 -6.04 -20.22
N GLU A 167 -4.35 -4.97 -20.04
CA GLU A 167 -4.04 -3.65 -20.59
C GLU A 167 -2.83 -2.97 -19.94
N THR A 168 -2.54 -3.29 -18.68
CA THR A 168 -1.46 -2.66 -17.89
C THR A 168 -0.22 -3.52 -17.72
N GLU A 169 -0.27 -4.78 -18.14
CA GLU A 169 0.75 -5.81 -17.95
C GLU A 169 2.16 -5.33 -18.31
N GLN A 170 2.35 -4.88 -19.55
CA GLN A 170 3.66 -4.47 -20.06
C GLN A 170 4.28 -3.32 -19.24
N VAL A 171 3.46 -2.36 -18.82
CA VAL A 171 3.90 -1.17 -18.09
C VAL A 171 4.27 -1.53 -16.64
N ILE A 172 3.55 -2.49 -16.05
CA ILE A 172 3.84 -3.01 -14.71
C ILE A 172 5.09 -3.89 -14.71
N GLU A 173 5.27 -4.77 -15.70
CA GLU A 173 6.47 -5.59 -15.84
C GLU A 173 7.73 -4.72 -16.02
N ALA A 174 7.64 -3.67 -16.83
CA ALA A 174 8.71 -2.69 -16.98
C ALA A 174 9.05 -2.01 -15.63
N SER A 175 8.03 -1.70 -14.81
CA SER A 175 8.25 -1.15 -13.47
C SER A 175 8.90 -2.18 -12.53
N ILE A 176 8.42 -3.43 -12.49
CA ILE A 176 8.99 -4.50 -11.67
C ILE A 176 10.46 -4.75 -12.01
N ALA A 177 10.82 -4.72 -13.30
CA ALA A 177 12.19 -4.88 -13.76
C ALA A 177 13.14 -3.79 -13.21
N THR A 178 12.61 -2.62 -12.82
CA THR A 178 13.40 -1.51 -12.25
C THR A 178 13.57 -1.59 -10.74
N ILE A 179 12.99 -2.59 -10.08
CA ILE A 179 13.15 -2.76 -8.64
C ILE A 179 14.64 -3.00 -8.32
N THR A 180 15.18 -2.13 -7.48
CA THR A 180 16.57 -2.19 -7.04
C THR A 180 16.64 -2.18 -5.51
N TYR A 181 17.72 -2.74 -4.97
CA TYR A 181 18.04 -2.68 -3.54
C TYR A 181 19.44 -2.11 -3.36
N GLN A 182 19.57 -1.12 -2.49
CA GLN A 182 20.84 -0.57 -2.04
C GLN A 182 20.95 -0.70 -0.53
N GLU A 183 21.98 -1.40 -0.07
CA GLU A 183 22.31 -1.53 1.34
C GLU A 183 22.60 -0.13 1.92
N ARG A 184 21.83 0.27 2.94
CA ARG A 184 22.08 1.53 3.66
C ARG A 184 23.14 1.30 4.72
N LEU A 185 24.35 1.80 4.45
CA LEU A 185 25.47 1.89 5.39
C LEU A 185 25.14 2.75 6.62
#